data_AF-A0A3A5WLB1-F1
#
_entry.id   AF-A0A3A5WLB1-F1
#
_cell.length_a   1.000
_cell.length_b   1.000
_cell.length_c   1.000
_cell.angle_alpha   90.00
_cell.angle_beta   90.00
_cell.angle_gamma   90.00
#
_symmetry.space_group_name_H-M   'P 1'
#
loop_
_entity.id
_entity.type
_entity.pdbx_description
1 polymer ?
#
loop_
_entity_poly.entity_id
_entity_poly.type
_entity_poly.pdbx_seq_one_letter_code
_entity_poly.pdbx_strand_id
1 'polypeptide(L)' 'MSALCRLFMGHLNDVNMNWFTHLFTAWSMAAMFLLGSARLLVHGLLPFVDDKAGQNTVARVRRRMGHDD' A
#
# COMPACT_ATOMS: atom_id res chain seq x y z
N MET A 1 -22.95 21.42 5.79
CA MET A 1 -21.87 20.71 5.05
C MET A 1 -22.40 19.35 4.63
N SER A 2 -22.47 19.07 3.32
CA SER A 2 -23.12 17.87 2.75
C SER A 2 -22.36 16.58 3.12
N ALA A 3 -23.07 15.45 3.27
CA ALA A 3 -22.48 14.13 3.50
C ALA A 3 -21.48 13.74 2.39
N LEU A 4 -21.68 14.21 1.16
CA LEU A 4 -20.77 14.01 0.04
C LEU A 4 -19.41 14.71 0.26
N CYS A 5 -19.40 15.93 0.82
CA CYS A 5 -18.16 16.65 1.15
C CYS A 5 -17.37 15.92 2.25
N ARG A 6 -18.06 15.30 3.23
CA ARG A 6 -17.39 14.50 4.27
C ARG A 6 -16.73 13.24 3.72
N LEU A 7 -17.29 12.58 2.72
CA LEU A 7 -16.67 11.40 2.12
C LEU A 7 -15.36 11.73 1.37
N PHE A 8 -15.33 12.85 0.63
CA PHE A 8 -14.13 13.23 -0.13
C PHE A 8 -13.08 13.99 0.69
N MET A 9 -13.48 14.98 1.50
CA MET A 9 -12.54 15.78 2.29
C MET A 9 -12.27 15.19 3.68
N GLY A 10 -13.21 14.43 4.25
CA GLY A 10 -13.03 13.81 5.56
C GLY A 10 -11.87 12.83 5.55
N HIS A 11 -11.82 11.93 4.55
CA HIS A 11 -10.74 10.96 4.44
C HIS A 11 -9.36 11.61 4.25
N LEU A 12 -9.26 12.65 3.41
CA LEU A 12 -8.02 13.40 3.22
C LEU A 12 -7.54 14.09 4.51
N ASN A 13 -8.48 14.60 5.32
CA ASN A 13 -8.17 15.19 6.63
C ASN A 13 -7.72 14.11 7.63
N ASP A 14 -8.36 12.94 7.63
CA ASP A 14 -8.01 11.83 8.53
C ASP A 14 -6.57 11.37 8.34
N VAL A 15 -6.09 11.39 7.09
CA VAL A 15 -4.71 11.01 6.75
C VAL A 15 -3.75 12.19 6.62
N ASN A 16 -4.22 13.43 6.86
CA ASN A 16 -3.45 14.66 6.73
C ASN A 16 -2.71 14.80 5.38
N MET A 17 -3.41 14.54 4.27
CA MET A 17 -2.85 14.62 2.91
C MET A 17 -3.73 15.47 1.99
N ASN A 18 -3.10 16.18 1.05
CA ASN A 18 -3.84 16.74 -0.09
C ASN A 18 -4.19 15.63 -1.10
N TRP A 19 -5.11 15.93 -2.02
CA TRP A 19 -5.62 14.96 -3.01
C TRP A 19 -4.53 14.27 -3.83
N PHE A 20 -3.54 15.02 -4.33
CA PHE A 20 -2.48 14.44 -5.16
C PHE A 20 -1.50 13.59 -4.35
N THR A 21 -1.11 14.04 -3.16
CA THR A 21 -0.27 13.26 -2.25
C THR A 21 -0.95 11.95 -1.86
N HIS A 22 -2.25 11.99 -1.57
CA HIS A 22 -3.06 10.81 -1.28
C HIS A 22 -3.13 9.86 -2.48
N LEU A 23 -3.45 10.38 -3.67
CA LEU A 23 -3.54 9.59 -4.91
C LEU A 23 -2.23 8.88 -5.25
N PHE A 24 -1.10 9.60 -5.23
CA PHE A 24 0.20 9.02 -5.54
C PHE A 24 0.64 8.00 -4.49
N THR A 25 0.32 8.24 -3.22
CA THR A 25 0.56 7.27 -2.15
C THR A 25 -0.24 5.99 -2.38
N ALA A 26 -1.54 6.11 -2.67
CA ALA A 26 -2.42 4.97 -2.94
C ALA A 26 -1.96 4.16 -4.16
N TRP A 27 -1.58 4.82 -5.26
CA TRP A 27 -1.08 4.14 -6.46
C TRP A 27 0.30 3.48 -6.24
N SER A 28 1.18 4.13 -5.50
CA SER A 28 2.46 3.53 -5.10
C SER A 28 2.26 2.25 -4.28
N MET A 29 1.30 2.26 -3.34
CA MET A 29 0.92 1.07 -2.57
C MET A 29 0.33 -0.01 -3.47
N ALA A 30 -0.60 0.34 -4.36
CA ALA A 30 -1.23 -0.62 -5.27
C ALA A 30 -0.20 -1.31 -6.16
N ALA A 31 0.76 -0.56 -6.74
CA ALA A 31 1.83 -1.13 -7.54
C ALA A 31 2.71 -2.10 -6.73
N MET A 32 3.06 -1.75 -5.50
CA MET A 32 3.86 -2.62 -4.62
C MET A 32 3.11 -3.88 -4.20
N PHE A 33 1.81 -3.77 -3.90
CA PHE A 33 0.98 -4.93 -3.59
C PHE A 33 0.80 -5.83 -4.80
N LEU A 34 0.59 -5.27 -6.00
CA LEU A 34 0.49 -6.08 -7.23
C LEU A 34 1.77 -6.88 -7.47
N LEU A 35 2.94 -6.25 -7.36
CA LEU A 35 4.24 -6.92 -7.46
C LEU A 35 4.42 -7.97 -6.35
N GLY A 36 4.04 -7.62 -5.11
CA GLY A 36 4.12 -8.53 -3.98
C GLY A 36 3.20 -9.75 -4.10
N SER A 37 1.99 -9.57 -4.62
CA SER A 37 1.06 -10.64 -4.94
C SER A 37 1.63 -11.56 -6.01
N ALA A 38 2.21 -11.02 -7.08
CA ALA A 38 2.90 -11.82 -8.09
C ALA A 38 4.04 -12.65 -7.47
N ARG A 39 4.86 -12.04 -6.59
CA ARG A 39 5.91 -12.75 -5.84
C ARG A 39 5.35 -13.86 -4.95
N LEU A 40 4.24 -13.63 -4.26
CA LEU A 40 3.58 -14.63 -3.42
C LEU A 40 2.99 -15.79 -4.23
N LEU A 41 2.42 -15.51 -5.41
CA LEU A 41 1.95 -16.56 -6.32
C LEU A 41 3.12 -17.43 -6.81
N VAL A 42 4.25 -16.81 -7.18
CA VAL A 42 5.47 -17.54 -7.55
C VAL A 42 6.00 -18.33 -6.37
N HIS A 43 6.08 -17.76 -5.17
CA HIS A 43 6.49 -18.46 -3.95
C HIS A 43 5.57 -19.64 -3.61
N GLY A 44 4.26 -19.49 -3.79
CA GLY A 44 3.31 -20.58 -3.60
C GLY A 44 3.56 -21.79 -4.52
N LEU A 45 4.10 -21.55 -5.72
CA LEU A 45 4.49 -22.61 -6.66
C LEU A 45 5.93 -23.11 -6.44
N LEU A 46 6.86 -22.19 -6.16
CA LEU A 46 8.30 -22.40 -6.06
C LEU A 46 8.83 -21.72 -4.78
N PRO A 47 8.60 -22.29 -3.59
CA PRO A 47 8.85 -21.61 -2.31
C PRO A 47 10.34 -21.27 -2.06
N PHE A 48 11.25 -21.95 -2.74
CA PHE A 48 12.70 -21.75 -2.64
C PHE A 48 13.24 -20.58 -3.48
N VAL A 49 12.44 -19.98 -4.38
CA VAL A 49 12.87 -18.87 -5.24
C VAL A 49 12.81 -17.51 -4.51
N ASP A 50 11.82 -17.33 -3.64
CA ASP A 50 11.61 -16.10 -2.87
C ASP A 50 10.96 -16.42 -1.53
N ASP A 51 11.74 -16.96 -0.60
CA ASP A 51 11.31 -17.46 0.71
C ASP A 51 10.71 -16.37 1.63
N LYS A 52 11.02 -15.10 1.36
CA LYS A 52 10.53 -13.93 2.10
C LYS A 52 9.61 -13.03 1.28
N ALA A 53 8.95 -13.56 0.26
CA ALA A 53 8.08 -12.81 -0.67
C ALA A 53 7.08 -11.89 0.04
N GLY A 54 6.27 -12.46 0.94
CA GLY A 54 5.23 -11.72 1.68
C GLY A 54 5.81 -10.73 2.69
N GLN A 55 6.72 -11.20 3.55
CA GLN A 55 7.35 -10.39 4.60
C GLN A 55 8.04 -9.14 4.03
N ASN A 56 8.86 -9.32 2.99
CA ASN A 56 9.57 -8.23 2.35
C ASN A 56 8.64 -7.25 1.64
N THR A 57 7.54 -7.74 1.06
CA THR A 57 6.53 -6.87 0.43
C THR A 57 5.87 -5.98 1.48
N VAL A 58 5.37 -6.56 2.56
CA VAL A 58 4.68 -5.82 3.63
C VAL A 58 5.64 -4.83 4.29
N ALA A 59 6.83 -5.25 4.69
CA ALA A 59 7.83 -4.38 5.30
C ALA A 59 8.20 -3.21 4.39
N ARG A 60 8.31 -3.43 3.07
CA ARG A 60 8.62 -2.36 2.12
C ARG A 60 7.49 -1.35 1.96
N VAL A 61 6.24 -1.80 1.94
CA VAL A 61 5.08 -0.89 1.89
C VAL A 61 4.96 -0.09 3.20
N ARG A 62 5.12 -0.75 4.35
CA ARG A 62 5.07 -0.12 5.68
C ARG A 62 6.15 0.95 5.87
N ARG A 63 7.41 0.66 5.52
CA ARG A 63 8.49 1.67 5.54
C ARG A 63 8.20 2.89 4.66
N ARG A 64 7.53 2.71 3.52
CA ARG A 64 7.12 3.84 2.66
C ARG A 64 5.99 4.67 3.25
N MET A 65 5.22 4.12 4.18
CA MET A 65 4.19 4.84 4.95
C MET A 65 4.74 5.46 6.23
N GLY A 66 6.06 5.36 6.49
CA GLY A 66 6.68 5.89 7.70
C GLY A 66 6.44 5.04 8.95
N HIS A 67 6.27 3.74 8.78
CA HIS A 67 6.26 2.78 9.89
C HIS A 67 7.61 2.06 9.99
N ASP A 68 8.11 1.94 11.22
CA ASP A 68 9.49 1.52 11.53
C ASP A 68 9.57 0.13 12.19
N ASP A 69 8.50 -0.66 12.12
CA ASP A 69 8.40 -1.99 12.74
C ASP A 69 9.21 -3.09 12.02
#